data_AF-A0A101VCB9-F1
#
_entry.id   AF-A0A101VCB9-F1
#
_cell.length_a   1.000
_cell.length_b   1.000
_cell.length_c   1.000
_cell.angle_alpha   90.00
_cell.angle_beta   90.00
_cell.angle_gamma   90.00
#
_symmetry.space_group_name_H-M   'P 1'
#
loop_
_entity.id
_entity.type
_entity.pdbx_description
1 polymer ?
#
loop_
_entity_poly.entity_id
_entity_poly.type
_entity_poly.pdbx_seq_one_letter_code
_entity_poly.pdbx_strand_id
1 'polypeptide(L)'
;MQSAAFVGVILSGLWLVSVAWLMWNRPGDCLRWLSMMASTWKINATELGLRGLAGAALIVRSPSAKAPDGFEVAGWFILASSVALLLTPRRVHAAYAVWWSKKLPEAFVRSMSPITAVVGVVVIYLAI
;
A
#
# COMPACT_ATOMS: atom_id res chain seq x y z
N MET A 1 -14.31 -16.74 5.94
CA MET A 1 -13.79 -15.34 5.92
C MET A 1 -12.31 -15.27 6.27
N GLN A 2 -11.86 -15.89 7.37
CA GLN A 2 -10.44 -15.88 7.78
C GLN A 2 -9.46 -16.36 6.70
N SER A 3 -9.76 -17.45 5.99
CA SER A 3 -8.87 -17.96 4.92
C SER A 3 -8.70 -16.97 3.77
N ALA A 4 -9.77 -16.27 3.38
CA ALA A 4 -9.71 -15.25 2.33
C ALA A 4 -8.92 -14.01 2.79
N ALA A 5 -9.13 -13.58 4.04
CA ALA A 5 -8.37 -12.50 4.64
C ALA A 5 -6.88 -12.85 4.76
N PHE A 6 -6.55 -14.08 5.16
CA PHE A 6 -5.18 -14.59 5.17
C PHE A 6 -4.53 -14.48 3.80
N VAL A 7 -5.17 -14.98 2.73
CA VAL A 7 -4.67 -14.85 1.36
C VAL A 7 -4.48 -13.38 0.98
N GLY A 8 -5.44 -12.51 1.32
CA GLY A 8 -5.33 -11.07 1.08
C GLY A 8 -4.12 -10.42 1.76
N VAL A 9 -3.83 -10.79 3.01
CA VAL A 9 -2.65 -10.29 3.74
C VAL A 9 -1.35 -10.82 3.12
N ILE A 10 -1.29 -12.11 2.76
CA ILE A 10 -0.12 -12.68 2.09
C ILE A 10 0.16 -11.98 0.76
N LEU A 11 -0.87 -11.78 -0.08
CA LEU A 11 -0.74 -11.06 -1.35
C LEU A 11 -0.29 -9.61 -1.14
N SER A 12 -0.79 -8.94 -0.10
CA SER A 12 -0.39 -7.58 0.25
C SER A 12 1.08 -7.49 0.69
N GLY A 13 1.54 -8.45 1.49
CA GLY A 13 2.94 -8.54 1.90
C GLY A 13 3.88 -8.84 0.72
N LEU A 14 3.50 -9.78 -0.15
CA LEU A 14 4.27 -10.09 -1.37
C LEU A 14 4.30 -8.91 -2.33
N TRP A 15 3.20 -8.16 -2.42
CA TRP A 15 3.16 -6.91 -3.17
C TRP A 15 4.15 -5.88 -2.62
N LEU A 16 4.22 -5.68 -1.30
CA LEU A 16 5.19 -4.78 -0.69
C LEU A 16 6.64 -5.20 -0.97
N VAL A 17 6.95 -6.49 -0.85
CA VAL A 17 8.28 -7.01 -1.21
C VAL A 17 8.59 -6.77 -2.70
N SER A 18 7.62 -6.93 -3.58
CA SER A 18 7.77 -6.67 -5.01
C SER A 18 8.00 -5.18 -5.30
N VAL A 19 7.28 -4.29 -4.62
CA VAL A 19 7.48 -2.83 -4.68
C VAL A 19 8.87 -2.47 -4.17
N ALA A 20 9.33 -3.08 -3.07
CA ALA A 20 10.68 -2.85 -2.57
C ALA A 20 11.76 -3.22 -3.61
N TRP A 21 11.59 -4.36 -4.29
CA TRP A 21 12.48 -4.74 -5.39
C TRP A 21 12.47 -3.71 -6.53
N LEU A 22 11.29 -3.20 -6.91
CA LEU A 22 11.15 -2.16 -7.93
C LEU A 22 11.83 -0.85 -7.49
N MET A 23 11.66 -0.43 -6.24
CA MET A 23 12.27 0.77 -5.68
C MET A 23 13.80 0.70 -5.73
N TRP A 24 14.38 -0.48 -5.47
CA TRP A 24 15.83 -0.68 -5.52
C TRP A 24 16.37 -0.59 -6.96
N ASN A 25 15.76 -1.35 -7.87
CA ASN A 25 16.29 -1.55 -9.21
C ASN A 25 15.87 -0.45 -10.21
N ARG A 26 14.66 0.09 -10.07
CA ARG A 26 14.04 1.04 -11.01
C ARG A 26 13.30 2.18 -10.30
N PRO A 27 13.99 3.01 -9.49
CA PRO A 27 13.35 4.12 -8.77
C PRO A 27 12.71 5.17 -9.69
N GLY A 28 13.30 5.44 -10.85
CA GLY A 28 12.72 6.36 -11.84
C GLY A 28 11.36 5.88 -12.38
N ASP A 29 11.21 4.58 -12.63
CA ASP A 29 9.91 4.00 -12.99
C ASP A 29 8.90 4.11 -11.85
N CYS A 30 9.34 3.92 -10.60
CA CYS A 30 8.48 4.09 -9.43
C CYS A 30 7.95 5.53 -9.33
N LEU A 31 8.79 6.53 -9.54
CA LEU A 31 8.39 7.94 -9.56
C LEU A 31 7.44 8.26 -10.72
N ARG A 32 7.70 7.68 -11.90
CA ARG A 32 6.81 7.80 -13.06
C ARG A 32 5.44 7.19 -12.77
N TRP A 33 5.38 6.00 -12.18
CA TRP A 33 4.12 5.37 -11.78
C TRP A 33 3.39 6.15 -10.69
N LEU A 34 4.13 6.68 -9.71
CA LEU A 34 3.58 7.58 -8.70
C LEU A 34 2.89 8.79 -9.36
N SER A 35 3.51 9.41 -10.36
CA SER A 35 2.92 10.56 -11.07
C SER A 35 1.62 10.24 -11.82
N MET A 36 1.34 8.96 -12.09
CA MET A 36 0.11 8.52 -12.75
C MET A 36 -1.01 8.16 -11.78
N MET A 37 -0.75 8.13 -10.47
CA MET A 37 -1.78 7.84 -9.47
C MET A 37 -2.93 8.83 -9.57
N ALA A 38 -4.15 8.32 -9.44
CA ALA A 38 -5.38 9.07 -9.65
C ALA A 38 -5.55 9.81 -11.00
N SER A 39 -4.70 9.56 -12.02
CA SER A 39 -4.75 10.24 -13.32
C SER A 39 -6.01 9.92 -14.15
N THR A 40 -6.67 8.79 -13.87
CA THR A 40 -8.00 8.44 -14.39
C THR A 40 -8.87 7.88 -13.26
N TRP A 41 -10.19 7.86 -13.46
CA TRP A 41 -11.11 7.21 -12.52
C TRP A 41 -10.80 5.73 -12.31
N LYS A 42 -10.46 5.02 -13.40
CA LYS A 42 -10.10 3.60 -13.33
C LYS A 42 -8.86 3.38 -12.47
N ILE A 43 -7.80 4.18 -12.69
CA ILE A 43 -6.56 4.07 -11.90
C ILE A 43 -6.83 4.38 -10.42
N ASN A 44 -7.55 5.48 -10.13
CA ASN A 44 -7.89 5.87 -8.77
C ASN A 44 -8.70 4.80 -8.03
N ALA A 45 -9.75 4.27 -8.68
CA ALA A 45 -10.62 3.26 -8.09
C ALA A 45 -9.87 1.93 -7.86
N THR A 46 -9.03 1.50 -8.80
CA THR A 46 -8.22 0.28 -8.64
C THR A 46 -7.20 0.44 -7.52
N GLU A 47 -6.46 1.54 -7.48
CA GLU A 47 -5.47 1.83 -6.44
C GLU A 47 -6.09 1.81 -5.05
N LEU A 48 -7.12 2.65 -4.83
CA LEU A 48 -7.78 2.77 -3.54
C LEU A 48 -8.60 1.52 -3.18
N GLY A 49 -9.14 0.82 -4.18
CA GLY A 49 -9.83 -0.45 -4.02
C GLY A 49 -8.89 -1.56 -3.52
N LEU A 50 -7.77 -1.77 -4.20
CA LEU A 50 -6.77 -2.76 -3.77
C LEU A 50 -6.19 -2.43 -2.40
N ARG A 51 -5.88 -1.15 -2.15
CA ARG A 51 -5.42 -0.67 -0.85
C ARG A 51 -6.47 -0.88 0.24
N GLY A 52 -7.73 -0.55 -0.02
CA GLY A 52 -8.85 -0.77 0.90
C GLY A 52 -9.07 -2.26 1.20
N LEU A 53 -8.98 -3.12 0.18
CA LEU A 53 -9.07 -4.57 0.35
C LEU A 53 -7.94 -5.12 1.22
N ALA A 54 -6.70 -4.62 1.07
CA ALA A 54 -5.59 -4.97 1.95
C ALA A 54 -5.88 -4.57 3.41
N GLY A 55 -6.38 -3.35 3.63
CA GLY A 55 -6.79 -2.88 4.96
C GLY A 55 -7.90 -3.74 5.58
N ALA A 56 -8.94 -4.06 4.82
CA ALA A 56 -10.03 -4.94 5.26
C ALA A 56 -9.52 -6.35 5.58
N ALA A 57 -8.59 -6.89 4.78
CA ALA A 57 -7.98 -8.19 5.04
C ALA A 57 -7.21 -8.21 6.37
N LEU A 58 -6.49 -7.13 6.71
CA LEU A 58 -5.81 -6.99 8.01
C LEU A 58 -6.82 -6.96 9.17
N ILE A 59 -7.88 -6.16 9.08
CA ILE A 59 -8.94 -6.08 10.11
C ILE A 59 -9.57 -7.45 10.33
N VAL A 60 -9.98 -8.13 9.25
CA VAL A 60 -10.63 -9.44 9.36
C VAL A 60 -9.67 -10.49 9.91
N ARG A 61 -8.39 -10.47 9.53
CA ARG A 61 -7.37 -11.43 10.01
C ARG A 61 -6.94 -11.17 11.46
N SER A 62 -7.10 -9.95 11.97
CA SER A 62 -6.63 -9.50 13.29
C SER A 62 -6.83 -10.51 14.44
N PRO A 63 -8.04 -11.08 14.69
CA PRO A 63 -8.29 -11.93 15.85
C PRO A 63 -7.46 -13.22 15.91
N SER A 64 -6.79 -13.57 14.83
CA SER A 64 -6.03 -14.80 14.71
C SER A 64 -4.60 -14.54 14.20
N ALA A 65 -4.18 -13.27 14.16
CA ALA A 65 -2.80 -12.85 13.88
C ALA A 65 -1.97 -12.86 15.17
N LYS A 66 -0.63 -12.90 15.04
CA LYS A 66 0.29 -12.82 16.19
C LYS A 66 0.25 -11.48 16.93
N ALA A 67 -0.21 -10.42 16.26
CA ALA A 67 -0.36 -9.09 16.83
C ALA A 67 -1.75 -8.51 16.44
N PRO A 68 -2.84 -8.94 17.13
CA PRO A 68 -4.21 -8.55 16.80
C PRO A 68 -4.40 -7.02 16.74
N ASP A 69 -4.04 -6.32 17.83
CA ASP A 69 -4.20 -4.86 17.91
C ASP A 69 -3.44 -4.13 16.78
N GLY A 70 -2.23 -4.61 16.45
CA GLY A 70 -1.43 -4.05 15.36
C GLY A 70 -2.11 -4.21 14.00
N PHE A 71 -2.70 -5.38 13.73
CA PHE A 71 -3.43 -5.64 12.48
C PHE A 71 -4.71 -4.82 12.39
N GLU A 72 -5.44 -4.69 13.50
CA GLU A 72 -6.67 -3.91 13.55
C GLU A 72 -6.40 -2.42 13.32
N VAL A 73 -5.45 -1.83 14.05
CA VAL A 73 -5.10 -0.40 13.92
C VAL A 73 -4.56 -0.10 12.52
N ALA A 74 -3.61 -0.91 12.02
CA ALA A 74 -3.06 -0.71 10.68
C ALA A 74 -4.12 -0.91 9.59
N GLY A 75 -4.98 -1.92 9.73
CA GLY A 75 -6.05 -2.21 8.80
C GLY A 75 -7.07 -1.08 8.72
N TRP A 76 -7.52 -0.56 9.87
CA TRP A 76 -8.43 0.59 9.92
C TRP A 76 -7.80 1.86 9.36
N PHE A 77 -6.53 2.14 9.69
CA PHE A 77 -5.81 3.28 9.11
C PHE A 77 -5.78 3.20 7.57
N ILE A 78 -5.44 2.04 7.01
CA ILE A 78 -5.39 1.83 5.57
C ILE A 78 -6.79 1.96 4.95
N LEU A 79 -7.81 1.31 5.52
CA LEU A 79 -9.16 1.33 4.99
C LEU A 79 -9.78 2.74 5.05
N ALA A 80 -9.70 3.41 6.21
CA ALA A 80 -10.24 4.74 6.41
C ALA A 80 -9.54 5.77 5.51
N SER A 81 -8.21 5.70 5.39
CA SER A 81 -7.46 6.59 4.47
C SER A 81 -7.83 6.36 3.00
N SER A 82 -8.06 5.10 2.58
CA SER A 82 -8.53 4.80 1.22
C SER A 82 -9.90 5.41 0.93
N VAL A 83 -10.84 5.32 1.88
CA VAL A 83 -12.17 5.93 1.75
C VAL A 83 -12.06 7.45 1.71
N ALA A 84 -11.28 8.06 2.60
CA ALA A 84 -11.06 9.51 2.61
C ALA A 84 -10.46 10.02 1.29
N LEU A 85 -9.48 9.30 0.73
CA LEU A 85 -8.90 9.62 -0.58
C LEU A 85 -9.88 9.42 -1.73
N LEU A 86 -10.79 8.44 -1.64
CA LEU A 86 -11.82 8.21 -2.65
C LEU A 86 -12.84 9.35 -2.68
N LEU A 87 -13.16 9.93 -1.51
CA LEU A 87 -14.03 11.09 -1.37
C LEU A 87 -13.33 12.41 -1.74
N THR A 88 -12.00 12.44 -1.68
CA THR A 88 -11.21 13.62 -2.06
C THR A 88 -11.35 13.87 -3.57
N PRO A 89 -11.53 15.13 -4.02
CA PRO A 89 -11.60 15.42 -5.45
C PRO A 89 -10.36 14.89 -6.17
N ARG A 90 -10.58 14.01 -7.16
CA ARG A 90 -9.50 13.30 -7.88
C ARG A 90 -8.40 14.22 -8.41
N ARG A 91 -8.75 15.44 -8.85
CA ARG A 91 -7.77 16.45 -9.30
C ARG A 91 -6.75 16.82 -8.22
N VAL A 92 -7.16 16.85 -6.96
CA VAL A 92 -6.30 17.13 -5.80
C VAL A 92 -5.40 15.93 -5.53
N HIS A 93 -5.97 14.72 -5.51
CA HIS A 93 -5.21 13.48 -5.31
C HIS A 93 -4.12 13.29 -6.40
N ALA A 94 -4.49 13.50 -7.67
CA ALA A 94 -3.55 13.43 -8.79
C ALA A 94 -2.47 14.52 -8.73
N ALA A 95 -2.84 15.77 -8.41
CA ALA A 95 -1.88 16.85 -8.26
C ALA A 95 -0.87 16.59 -7.13
N TYR A 96 -1.33 16.02 -6.01
CA TYR A 96 -0.46 15.61 -4.91
C TYR A 96 0.55 14.54 -5.31
N ALA A 97 0.11 13.53 -6.08
CA ALA A 97 1.00 12.48 -6.57
C ALA A 97 2.07 13.02 -7.52
N VAL A 98 1.69 13.91 -8.45
CA VAL A 98 2.63 14.61 -9.36
C VAL A 98 3.60 15.52 -8.59
N TRP A 99 3.14 16.16 -7.53
CA TRP A 99 3.99 17.03 -6.70
C TRP A 99 5.09 16.23 -6.00
N TRP A 100 4.74 15.10 -5.37
CA TRP A 100 5.72 14.23 -4.72
C TRP A 100 6.65 13.55 -5.71
N SER A 101 6.17 13.11 -6.88
CA SER A 101 7.01 12.47 -7.88
C SER A 101 8.14 13.38 -8.38
N LYS A 102 7.95 14.70 -8.34
CA LYS A 102 8.97 15.70 -8.72
C LYS A 102 9.90 16.08 -7.57
N LYS A 103 9.45 15.93 -6.31
CA LYS A 103 10.24 16.30 -5.12
C LYS A 103 11.10 15.19 -4.57
N LEU A 104 10.70 13.93 -4.73
CA LEU A 104 11.42 12.79 -4.19
C LEU A 104 12.63 12.45 -5.10
N PRO A 105 13.87 12.48 -4.58
CA PRO A 105 15.01 12.01 -5.36
C PRO A 105 14.99 10.49 -5.45
N GLU A 106 15.49 9.94 -6.55
CA GLU A 106 15.58 8.48 -6.75
C GLU A 106 16.38 7.78 -5.64
N ALA A 107 17.41 8.42 -5.10
CA ALA A 107 18.20 7.92 -3.98
C ALA A 107 17.33 7.69 -2.72
N PHE A 108 16.38 8.61 -2.45
CA PHE A 108 15.46 8.44 -1.33
C PHE A 108 14.52 7.26 -1.57
N VAL A 109 13.95 7.13 -2.78
CA VAL A 109 13.11 5.98 -3.16
C VAL A 109 13.88 4.67 -2.97
N ARG A 110 15.13 4.58 -3.42
CA ARG A 110 15.99 3.40 -3.20
C ARG A 110 16.22 3.12 -1.72
N SER A 111 16.51 4.15 -0.92
CA SER A 111 16.79 4.00 0.52
C SER A 111 15.58 3.47 1.31
N MET A 112 14.36 3.69 0.82
CA MET A 112 13.14 3.18 1.44
C MET A 112 12.85 1.71 1.10
N SER A 113 13.51 1.14 0.08
CA SER A 113 13.34 -0.26 -0.33
C SER A 113 13.48 -1.27 0.83
N PRO A 114 14.56 -1.27 1.63
CA PRO A 114 14.71 -2.23 2.73
C PRO A 114 13.58 -2.11 3.76
N ILE A 115 13.12 -0.89 4.07
CA ILE A 115 12.02 -0.66 5.00
C ILE A 115 10.73 -1.28 4.44
N THR A 116 10.41 -1.01 3.17
CA THR A 116 9.23 -1.58 2.51
C THR A 116 9.27 -3.10 2.46
N ALA A 117 10.44 -3.70 2.18
CA ALA A 117 10.62 -5.15 2.17
C ALA A 117 10.39 -5.75 3.57
N VAL A 118 10.98 -5.16 4.60
CA VAL A 118 10.81 -5.60 6.00
C VAL A 118 9.35 -5.53 6.41
N VAL A 119 8.64 -4.44 6.10
CA VAL A 119 7.20 -4.35 6.39
C VAL A 119 6.41 -5.47 5.70
N GLY A 120 6.70 -5.76 4.43
CA GLY A 120 6.07 -6.85 3.70
C GLY A 120 6.29 -8.23 4.35
N VAL A 121 7.53 -8.53 4.74
CA VAL A 121 7.88 -9.79 5.41
C VAL A 121 7.26 -9.88 6.81
N VAL A 122 7.30 -8.79 7.59
CA VAL A 122 6.72 -8.74 8.94
C VAL A 122 5.21 -8.95 8.89
N VAL A 123 4.51 -8.32 7.96
CA VAL A 123 3.06 -8.51 7.79
C VAL A 123 2.72 -9.97 7.46
N ILE A 124 3.50 -10.62 6.59
CA ILE A 124 3.33 -12.06 6.30
C ILE A 124 3.57 -12.90 7.55
N TYR A 125 4.68 -12.66 8.25
CA TYR A 125 5.04 -13.41 9.45
C TYR A 125 3.99 -13.28 10.56
N LEU A 126 3.45 -12.09 10.78
CA LEU A 126 2.42 -11.83 11.79
C LEU A 126 1.06 -12.44 11.40
N ALA A 127 0.81 -12.64 10.11
CA ALA A 127 -0.40 -13.27 9.60
C ALA A 127 -0.39 -14.80 9.67
N ILE A 128 0.78 -15.43 9.81
CA ILE A 128 0.95 -16.88 10.00
C ILE A 128 0.88 -17.20 11.48
#